data_AF-A0AAP0P7Q4-F1
#
_entry.id   AF-A0AAP0P7Q4-F1
#
_cell.length_a   1.000
_cell.length_b   1.000
_cell.length_c   1.000
_cell.angle_alpha   90.00
_cell.angle_beta   90.00
_cell.angle_gamma   90.00
#
_symmetry.space_group_name_H-M   'P 1'
#
loop_
_entity.id
_entity.type
_entity.pdbx_description
1 polymer ?
#
loop_
_entity_poly.entity_id
_entity_poly.type
_entity_poly.pdbx_seq_one_letter_code
_entity_poly.pdbx_strand_id
1 'polypeptide(L)'
;MTMEDIFKGTKEFKKEVFDKVQLELNQFGLLIYNANVKQLVDVSGHEYFSFLGQKTQKEAENQAKVDVAEAKMKGEIGAKSRQGQTMQNAAKIDAETKVYTIQRQGEGKKEEVKVNAEVKIYENKREAEVAEANAELAMKKAGWAKNAKMAEVEANKVVEIREAELQRDVEKMSAMTQTEKLRAEFLSKASVDFEAKVQKANWELYEKQKAAEAVLYKKEKEAEAERVSASASLFAKQQRADAELYAKKKEAEGLVALAEAQGKYLTKLLEALGGNYGALRDYLMINGGMYQEIAKTNAEAIQGLQPKISIWNNGDQMGEGGAMKDMAGVYKMLPPLLNAVHEQTGMVPPAWIGKLSDAN
;
A
#
# COMPACT_ATOMS: atom_id res chain seq x y z
N MET A 1 61.19 -15.75 5.05
CA MET A 1 60.77 -15.10 3.79
C MET A 1 59.26 -14.98 3.76
N THR A 2 58.74 -13.84 3.29
CA THR A 2 57.30 -13.70 3.02
C THR A 2 56.96 -14.26 1.63
N MET A 3 55.68 -14.52 1.37
CA MET A 3 55.22 -15.09 0.11
C MET A 3 55.52 -14.18 -1.10
N GLU A 4 55.52 -12.85 -0.88
CA GLU A 4 55.84 -11.86 -1.90
C GLU A 4 57.34 -11.82 -2.22
N ASP A 5 58.20 -12.03 -1.22
CA ASP A 5 59.66 -12.08 -1.40
C ASP A 5 60.08 -13.30 -2.23
N ILE A 6 59.41 -14.44 -2.01
CA ILE A 6 59.63 -15.67 -2.80
C ILE A 6 59.29 -15.44 -4.28
N PHE A 7 58.25 -14.64 -4.56
CA PHE A 7 57.81 -14.35 -5.92
C PHE A 7 58.71 -13.32 -6.63
N LYS A 8 59.13 -12.27 -5.92
CA LYS A 8 60.02 -11.22 -6.47
C LYS A 8 61.47 -11.70 -6.64
N GLY A 9 61.93 -12.62 -5.79
CA GLY A 9 63.34 -13.00 -5.66
C GLY A 9 63.60 -14.51 -5.75
N THR A 10 63.32 -15.14 -6.89
CA THR A 10 63.59 -16.58 -7.12
C THR A 10 65.05 -16.96 -6.84
N LYS A 11 66.00 -16.03 -7.01
CA LYS A 11 67.43 -16.25 -6.73
C LYS A 11 67.75 -16.31 -5.23
N GLU A 12 67.13 -15.45 -4.43
CA GLU A 12 67.33 -15.38 -2.98
C GLU A 12 66.69 -16.59 -2.31
N PHE A 13 65.47 -16.95 -2.73
CA PHE A 13 64.81 -18.17 -2.30
C PHE A 13 65.64 -19.42 -2.62
N LYS A 14 66.12 -19.53 -3.85
CA LYS A 14 66.98 -20.65 -4.29
C LYS A 14 68.23 -20.77 -3.41
N LYS A 15 68.87 -19.66 -3.07
CA LYS A 15 70.07 -19.65 -2.23
C LYS A 15 69.75 -20.11 -0.80
N GLU A 16 68.69 -19.60 -0.19
CA GLU A 16 68.32 -19.97 1.18
C GLU A 16 67.94 -21.46 1.31
N VAL A 17 67.20 -22.00 0.33
CA VAL A 17 66.87 -23.43 0.27
C VAL A 17 68.13 -24.27 0.06
N PHE A 18 69.02 -23.83 -0.85
CA PHE A 18 70.27 -24.51 -1.12
C PHE A 18 71.14 -24.61 0.13
N ASP A 19 71.34 -23.51 0.85
CA ASP A 19 72.19 -23.47 2.05
C ASP A 19 71.65 -24.40 3.16
N LYS A 20 70.33 -24.46 3.35
CA LYS A 20 69.69 -25.34 4.35
C LYS A 20 69.79 -26.82 3.98
N VAL A 21 69.51 -27.16 2.72
CA VAL A 21 69.57 -28.57 2.26
C VAL A 21 71.01 -29.07 2.20
N GLN A 22 71.96 -28.21 1.81
CA GLN A 22 73.38 -28.56 1.77
C GLN A 22 73.92 -28.89 3.18
N LEU A 23 73.45 -28.20 4.21
CA LEU A 23 73.83 -28.46 5.61
C LEU A 23 73.45 -29.89 6.04
N GLU A 24 72.26 -30.36 5.68
CA GLU A 24 71.80 -31.73 5.98
C GLU A 24 72.55 -32.78 5.15
N LEU A 25 72.75 -32.53 3.85
CA LEU A 25 73.44 -33.47 2.95
C LEU A 25 74.93 -33.65 3.28
N ASN A 26 75.57 -32.65 3.88
CA ASN A 26 76.95 -32.75 4.35
C ASN A 26 77.15 -33.87 5.38
N GLN A 27 76.14 -34.18 6.21
CA GLN A 27 76.22 -35.28 7.17
C GLN A 27 76.37 -36.65 6.49
N PHE A 28 75.86 -36.76 5.26
CA PHE A 28 75.95 -37.95 4.42
C PHE A 28 77.09 -37.88 3.39
N GLY A 29 77.88 -36.80 3.39
CA GLY A 29 78.99 -36.57 2.45
C GLY A 29 78.56 -36.22 1.02
N LEU A 30 77.33 -35.74 0.81
CA LEU A 30 76.79 -35.41 -0.52
C LEU A 30 76.82 -33.89 -0.78
N LEU A 31 77.22 -33.49 -2.00
CA LEU A 31 77.31 -32.09 -2.44
C LEU A 31 76.32 -31.80 -3.57
N ILE A 32 75.55 -30.73 -3.44
CA ILE A 32 74.64 -30.26 -4.48
C ILE A 32 75.44 -29.41 -5.47
N TYR A 33 75.59 -29.88 -6.70
CA TYR A 33 76.30 -29.14 -7.75
C TYR A 33 75.40 -28.13 -8.47
N ASN A 34 74.13 -28.49 -8.71
CA ASN A 34 73.14 -27.62 -9.31
C ASN A 34 71.75 -28.02 -8.80
N ALA A 35 70.98 -27.03 -8.36
CA ALA A 35 69.58 -27.18 -8.03
C ALA A 35 68.79 -26.20 -8.88
N ASN A 36 67.68 -26.62 -9.47
CA ASN A 36 66.77 -25.71 -10.16
C ASN A 36 65.39 -25.79 -9.50
N VAL A 37 64.81 -24.63 -9.22
CA VAL A 37 63.41 -24.54 -8.80
C VAL A 37 62.57 -24.66 -10.07
N LYS A 38 61.65 -25.63 -10.12
CA LYS A 38 60.89 -25.92 -11.33
C LYS A 38 59.82 -24.86 -11.58
N GLN A 39 58.72 -24.91 -10.83
CA GLN A 39 57.66 -23.92 -10.87
C GLN A 39 56.92 -23.98 -9.54
N LEU A 40 56.62 -22.82 -8.97
CA LEU A 40 55.72 -22.72 -7.83
C LEU A 40 54.30 -22.73 -8.40
N VAL A 41 53.51 -23.72 -8.03
CA VAL A 41 52.09 -23.85 -8.41
C VAL A 41 51.26 -23.91 -7.14
N ASP A 42 50.06 -23.33 -7.20
CA ASP A 42 49.12 -23.45 -6.09
C ASP A 42 48.67 -24.90 -5.90
N VAL A 43 48.38 -25.27 -4.65
CA VAL A 43 47.72 -26.53 -4.34
C VAL A 43 46.27 -26.47 -4.85
N SER A 44 45.75 -27.60 -5.35
CA SER A 44 44.39 -27.71 -5.90
C SER A 44 43.35 -27.15 -4.91
N GLY A 45 42.62 -26.11 -5.32
CA GLY A 45 41.59 -25.43 -4.50
C GLY A 45 41.99 -24.03 -4.00
N HIS A 46 43.25 -23.62 -4.19
CA HIS A 46 43.72 -22.25 -3.91
C HIS A 46 44.22 -21.59 -5.20
N GLU A 47 43.95 -20.29 -5.37
CA GLU A 47 44.34 -19.50 -6.56
C GLU A 47 45.18 -18.27 -6.20
N TYR A 48 45.96 -18.37 -5.12
CA TYR A 48 46.69 -17.24 -4.56
C TYR A 48 47.70 -16.62 -5.55
N PHE A 49 48.44 -17.45 -6.31
CA PHE A 49 49.40 -16.95 -7.30
C PHE A 49 48.72 -16.26 -8.48
N SER A 50 47.54 -16.71 -8.89
CA SER A 50 46.74 -16.07 -9.94
C SER A 50 46.31 -14.66 -9.52
N PHE A 51 45.77 -14.52 -8.30
CA PHE A 51 45.35 -13.23 -7.78
C PHE A 51 46.52 -12.29 -7.51
N LEU A 52 47.66 -12.80 -7.04
CA LEU A 52 48.86 -11.99 -6.82
C LEU A 52 49.44 -11.45 -8.14
N GLY A 53 49.45 -12.27 -9.20
CA GLY A 53 49.83 -11.84 -10.55
C GLY A 53 48.92 -10.74 -11.09
N GLN A 54 47.60 -10.89 -10.94
CA GLN A 54 46.64 -9.86 -11.35
C GLN A 54 46.78 -8.57 -10.54
N LYS A 55 47.04 -8.66 -9.23
CA LYS A 55 47.25 -7.50 -8.36
C LYS A 55 48.48 -6.69 -8.80
N THR A 56 49.61 -7.37 -9.00
CA THR A 56 50.86 -6.72 -9.41
C THR A 56 50.76 -6.08 -10.80
N GLN A 57 50.07 -6.71 -11.74
CA GLN A 57 49.82 -6.12 -13.06
C GLN A 57 48.95 -4.86 -12.98
N LYS A 58 47.84 -4.91 -12.22
CA LYS A 58 46.96 -3.74 -12.02
C LYS A 58 47.65 -2.61 -11.27
N GLU A 59 48.51 -2.93 -10.31
CA GLU A 59 49.29 -1.94 -9.56
C GLU A 59 50.29 -1.22 -10.48
N ALA A 60 51.00 -1.96 -11.35
CA ALA A 60 51.89 -1.37 -12.35
C ALA A 60 51.15 -0.51 -13.37
N GLU A 61 49.98 -0.95 -13.86
CA GLU A 61 49.14 -0.16 -14.77
C GLU A 61 48.64 1.14 -14.14
N ASN A 62 48.21 1.09 -12.87
CA ASN A 62 47.76 2.28 -12.17
C ASN A 62 48.90 3.26 -11.91
N GLN A 63 50.07 2.77 -11.51
CA GLN A 63 51.24 3.63 -11.32
C GLN A 63 51.64 4.31 -12.64
N ALA A 64 51.67 3.57 -13.75
CA ALA A 64 51.94 4.15 -15.06
C ALA A 64 50.92 5.23 -15.47
N LYS A 65 49.64 5.05 -15.14
CA LYS A 65 48.60 6.06 -15.38
C LYS A 65 48.83 7.33 -14.55
N VAL A 66 49.23 7.18 -13.29
CA VAL A 66 49.57 8.31 -12.41
C VAL A 66 50.74 9.09 -12.98
N ASP A 67 51.83 8.41 -13.35
CA ASP A 67 53.03 9.05 -13.90
C ASP A 67 52.73 9.80 -15.22
N VAL A 68 51.90 9.23 -16.09
CA VAL A 68 51.46 9.88 -17.34
C VAL A 68 50.58 11.10 -17.06
N ALA A 69 49.70 11.04 -16.06
CA ALA A 69 48.85 12.16 -15.67
C ALA A 69 49.68 13.32 -15.09
N GLU A 70 50.66 13.04 -14.23
CA GLU A 70 51.58 14.04 -13.69
C GLU A 70 52.44 14.68 -14.79
N ALA A 71 52.94 13.88 -15.73
CA ALA A 71 53.72 14.39 -16.86
C ALA A 71 52.90 15.32 -17.77
N LYS A 72 51.64 14.97 -18.06
CA LYS A 72 50.72 15.82 -18.83
C LYS A 72 50.43 17.13 -18.11
N MET A 73 50.11 17.07 -16.81
CA MET A 73 49.86 18.26 -15.99
C MET A 73 51.06 19.20 -16.02
N LYS A 74 52.29 18.68 -15.84
CA LYS A 74 53.52 19.48 -15.87
C LYS A 74 53.77 20.09 -17.26
N GLY A 75 53.50 19.36 -18.33
CA GLY A 75 53.60 19.85 -19.71
C GLY A 75 52.63 20.99 -20.01
N GLU A 76 51.36 20.84 -19.64
CA GLU A 76 50.32 21.85 -19.87
C GLU A 76 50.56 23.14 -19.07
N ILE A 77 50.99 23.02 -17.81
CA ILE A 77 51.35 24.18 -16.98
C ILE A 77 52.56 24.91 -17.58
N GLY A 78 53.58 24.19 -18.05
CA GLY A 78 54.73 24.79 -18.72
C GLY A 78 54.37 25.53 -20.01
N ALA A 79 53.48 24.95 -20.82
CA ALA A 79 52.98 25.57 -22.05
C ALA A 79 52.20 26.86 -21.77
N LYS A 80 51.24 26.83 -20.83
CA LYS A 80 50.46 28.02 -20.45
C LYS A 80 51.33 29.12 -19.83
N SER A 81 52.32 28.76 -19.02
CA SER A 81 53.25 29.72 -18.42
C SER A 81 54.05 30.50 -19.47
N ARG A 82 54.61 29.81 -20.48
CA ARG A 82 55.31 30.48 -21.60
C ARG A 82 54.38 31.37 -22.43
N GLN A 83 53.15 30.92 -22.65
CA GLN A 83 52.16 31.69 -23.40
C GLN A 83 51.83 33.00 -22.68
N GLY A 84 51.65 32.97 -21.35
CA GLY A 84 51.44 34.16 -20.53
C GLY A 84 52.61 35.15 -20.58
N GLN A 85 53.85 34.66 -20.47
CA GLN A 85 55.05 35.51 -20.60
C GLN A 85 55.16 36.16 -21.99
N THR A 86 54.81 35.42 -23.04
CA THR A 86 54.83 35.94 -24.42
C THR A 86 53.81 37.08 -24.59
N MET A 87 52.61 36.93 -24.03
CA MET A 87 51.59 37.99 -24.09
C MET A 87 52.00 39.25 -23.31
N GLN A 88 52.60 39.10 -22.12
CA GLN A 88 53.07 40.24 -21.33
C GLN A 88 54.18 41.02 -22.05
N ASN A 89 55.13 40.31 -22.68
CA ASN A 89 56.20 40.96 -23.43
C ASN A 89 55.67 41.66 -24.69
N ALA A 90 54.70 41.07 -25.40
CA ALA A 90 54.05 41.69 -26.54
C ALA A 90 53.32 42.99 -26.16
N ALA A 91 52.59 42.98 -25.02
CA ALA A 91 51.88 44.15 -24.53
C ALA A 91 52.85 45.30 -24.15
N LYS A 92 54.02 44.97 -23.57
CA LYS A 92 55.04 45.97 -23.24
C LYS A 92 55.63 46.64 -24.50
N ILE A 93 55.91 45.86 -25.54
CA ILE A 93 56.44 46.37 -26.81
C ILE A 93 55.41 47.27 -27.53
N ASP A 94 54.13 46.90 -27.53
CA ASP A 94 53.08 47.73 -28.15
C ASP A 94 52.92 49.09 -27.45
N ALA A 95 53.02 49.11 -26.12
CA ALA A 95 53.00 50.35 -25.34
C ALA A 95 54.20 51.27 -25.68
N GLU A 96 55.42 50.72 -25.77
CA GLU A 96 56.62 51.47 -26.14
C GLU A 96 56.53 52.01 -27.59
N THR A 97 55.95 51.23 -28.51
CA THR A 97 55.77 51.63 -29.92
C THR A 97 54.80 52.81 -30.06
N LYS A 98 53.71 52.83 -29.28
CA LYS A 98 52.74 53.96 -29.28
C LYS A 98 53.34 55.26 -28.77
N VAL A 99 54.23 55.21 -27.78
CA VAL A 99 54.92 56.41 -27.28
C VAL A 99 55.82 57.00 -28.37
N TYR A 100 56.55 56.16 -29.10
CA TYR A 100 57.45 56.59 -30.17
C TYR A 100 56.70 57.26 -31.35
N THR A 101 55.54 56.74 -31.74
CA THR A 101 54.75 57.31 -32.86
C THR A 101 54.13 58.67 -32.51
N ILE A 102 53.68 58.85 -31.27
CA ILE A 102 53.13 60.14 -30.79
C ILE A 102 54.21 61.23 -30.78
N GLN A 103 55.43 60.90 -30.34
CA GLN A 103 56.52 61.87 -30.24
C GLN A 103 56.94 62.39 -31.63
N ARG A 104 56.97 61.53 -32.66
CA ARG A 104 57.34 61.91 -34.03
C ARG A 104 56.26 62.74 -34.75
N GLN A 105 54.98 62.51 -34.44
CA GLN A 105 53.88 63.31 -35.00
C GLN A 105 53.82 64.74 -34.42
N GLY A 106 54.29 64.93 -33.18
CA GLY A 106 54.36 66.26 -32.54
C GLY A 106 55.38 67.20 -33.20
N GLU A 107 56.46 66.67 -33.76
CA GLU A 107 57.49 67.46 -34.43
C GLU A 107 57.05 67.91 -35.84
N GLY A 108 56.35 67.06 -36.61
CA GLY A 108 55.90 67.41 -37.96
C GLY A 108 54.85 68.54 -38.02
N LYS A 109 53.98 68.65 -37.01
CA LYS A 109 52.93 69.69 -36.96
C LYS A 109 53.46 71.09 -36.62
N LYS A 110 54.69 71.23 -36.10
CA LYS A 110 55.29 72.53 -35.78
C LYS A 110 55.86 73.26 -37.01
N GLU A 111 56.29 72.52 -38.03
CA GLU A 111 56.90 73.09 -39.23
C GLU A 111 55.84 73.64 -40.20
N GLU A 112 54.67 73.01 -40.28
CA GLU A 112 53.58 73.36 -41.20
C GLU A 112 52.90 74.71 -40.87
N VAL A 113 52.86 75.08 -39.59
CA VAL A 113 52.22 76.32 -39.12
C VAL A 113 53.06 77.57 -39.47
N LYS A 114 54.37 77.44 -39.65
CA LYS A 114 55.25 78.58 -40.01
C LYS A 114 55.06 79.04 -41.45
N VAL A 115 54.84 78.10 -42.38
CA VAL A 115 54.75 78.39 -43.83
C VAL A 115 53.43 79.07 -44.19
N ASN A 116 52.34 78.73 -43.51
CA ASN A 116 51.02 79.31 -43.75
C ASN A 116 50.87 80.77 -43.29
N ALA A 117 51.79 81.28 -42.45
CA ALA A 117 51.74 82.66 -41.98
C ALA A 117 52.27 83.68 -43.01
N GLU A 118 53.15 83.26 -43.92
CA GLU A 118 53.82 84.17 -44.87
C GLU A 118 52.98 84.49 -46.13
N VAL A 119 52.07 83.59 -46.51
CA VAL A 119 51.23 83.73 -47.72
C VAL A 119 50.13 84.80 -47.57
N LYS A 120 49.64 85.01 -46.34
CA LYS A 120 48.50 85.89 -46.04
C LYS A 120 48.79 87.39 -46.18
N ILE A 121 50.07 87.78 -46.24
CA ILE A 121 50.49 89.18 -46.27
C ILE A 121 50.39 89.77 -47.70
N TYR A 122 50.36 88.93 -48.73
CA TYR A 122 50.37 89.35 -50.14
C TYR A 122 48.96 89.69 -50.68
N GLU A 123 47.92 89.06 -50.14
CA GLU A 123 46.54 89.20 -50.62
C GLU A 123 45.92 90.57 -50.27
N ASN A 124 46.34 91.18 -49.16
CA ASN A 124 45.80 92.45 -48.67
C ASN A 124 46.14 93.69 -49.51
N LYS A 125 47.11 93.61 -50.44
CA LYS A 125 47.53 94.77 -51.25
C LYS A 125 46.62 95.03 -52.46
N ARG A 126 45.76 94.07 -52.82
CA ARG A 126 44.91 94.15 -54.03
C ARG A 126 43.48 94.62 -53.75
N GLU A 127 43.10 94.83 -52.49
CA GLU A 127 41.73 95.13 -52.06
C GLU A 127 41.28 96.59 -52.30
N ALA A 128 42.19 97.53 -52.57
CA ALA A 128 41.86 98.95 -52.68
C ALA A 128 41.13 99.33 -53.99
N GLU A 129 41.34 98.60 -55.09
CA GLU A 129 40.71 98.90 -56.39
C GLU A 129 39.30 98.29 -56.53
N VAL A 130 38.87 97.44 -55.60
CA VAL A 130 37.59 96.69 -55.65
C VAL A 130 36.41 97.51 -55.09
N ALA A 131 36.67 98.65 -54.45
CA ALA A 131 35.69 99.42 -53.69
C ALA A 131 34.52 99.99 -54.52
N GLU A 132 34.74 100.33 -55.79
CA GLU A 132 33.68 100.89 -56.66
C GLU A 132 32.75 99.81 -57.23
N ALA A 133 33.28 98.61 -57.49
CA ALA A 133 32.49 97.42 -57.86
C ALA A 133 31.69 96.83 -56.67
N ASN A 134 32.03 97.21 -55.43
CA ASN A 134 31.40 96.68 -54.22
C ASN A 134 29.98 97.21 -53.96
N ALA A 135 29.58 98.36 -54.52
CA ALA A 135 28.25 98.92 -54.31
C ALA A 135 27.15 98.15 -55.07
N GLU A 136 27.41 97.75 -56.32
CA GLU A 136 26.48 96.92 -57.11
C GLU A 136 26.51 95.45 -56.67
N LEU A 137 27.68 94.94 -56.26
CA LEU A 137 27.80 93.62 -55.62
C LEU A 137 27.07 93.57 -54.28
N ALA A 138 27.03 94.65 -53.49
CA ALA A 138 26.36 94.67 -52.18
C ALA A 138 24.84 94.46 -52.30
N MET A 139 24.19 95.08 -53.29
CA MET A 139 22.75 94.88 -53.53
C MET A 139 22.43 93.45 -53.99
N LYS A 140 23.22 92.89 -54.91
CA LYS A 140 23.07 91.47 -55.28
C LYS A 140 23.39 90.56 -54.10
N LYS A 141 24.48 90.79 -53.36
CA LYS A 141 24.86 90.05 -52.14
C LYS A 141 23.78 90.06 -51.07
N ALA A 142 23.02 91.15 -50.89
CA ALA A 142 21.90 91.19 -49.95
C ALA A 142 20.74 90.28 -50.39
N GLY A 143 20.44 90.22 -51.69
CA GLY A 143 19.49 89.26 -52.26
C GLY A 143 19.93 87.80 -52.12
N TRP A 144 21.19 87.49 -52.43
CA TRP A 144 21.78 86.16 -52.22
C TRP A 144 21.87 85.79 -50.75
N ALA A 145 22.16 86.75 -49.85
CA ALA A 145 22.21 86.51 -48.40
C ALA A 145 20.81 86.26 -47.81
N LYS A 146 19.77 86.96 -48.32
CA LYS A 146 18.38 86.67 -47.95
C LYS A 146 17.96 85.28 -48.43
N ASN A 147 18.30 84.92 -49.67
CA ASN A 147 18.00 83.60 -50.21
C ASN A 147 18.81 82.49 -49.53
N ALA A 148 20.07 82.74 -49.15
CA ALA A 148 20.89 81.82 -48.39
C ALA A 148 20.34 81.58 -46.99
N LYS A 149 19.95 82.65 -46.27
CA LYS A 149 19.29 82.52 -44.96
C LYS A 149 17.92 81.85 -45.07
N MET A 150 17.17 82.09 -46.14
CA MET A 150 15.89 81.43 -46.37
C MET A 150 16.08 79.93 -46.64
N ALA A 151 17.06 79.56 -47.46
CA ALA A 151 17.44 78.18 -47.71
C ALA A 151 18.00 77.49 -46.45
N GLU A 152 18.76 78.19 -45.62
CA GLU A 152 19.27 77.68 -44.33
C GLU A 152 18.12 77.47 -43.33
N VAL A 153 17.17 78.39 -43.25
CA VAL A 153 15.98 78.25 -42.39
C VAL A 153 15.03 77.17 -42.92
N GLU A 154 14.85 77.03 -44.23
CA GLU A 154 14.09 75.93 -44.82
C GLU A 154 14.77 74.58 -44.55
N ALA A 155 16.09 74.48 -44.72
CA ALA A 155 16.84 73.27 -44.38
C ALA A 155 16.70 72.91 -42.89
N ASN A 156 16.83 73.90 -41.99
CA ASN A 156 16.67 73.69 -40.55
C ASN A 156 15.22 73.31 -40.19
N LYS A 157 14.20 73.95 -40.79
CA LYS A 157 12.80 73.57 -40.60
C LYS A 157 12.50 72.17 -41.12
N VAL A 158 13.10 71.75 -42.23
CA VAL A 158 12.94 70.38 -42.75
C VAL A 158 13.53 69.37 -41.78
N VAL A 159 14.70 69.67 -41.18
CA VAL A 159 15.28 68.84 -40.12
C VAL A 159 14.38 68.79 -38.89
N GLU A 160 13.90 69.94 -38.40
CA GLU A 160 13.00 70.01 -37.23
C GLU A 160 11.66 69.29 -37.45
N ILE A 161 11.04 69.42 -38.63
CA ILE A 161 9.81 68.71 -38.98
C ILE A 161 10.08 67.21 -38.99
N ARG A 162 11.19 66.77 -39.58
CA ARG A 162 11.54 65.36 -39.64
C ARG A 162 11.85 64.78 -38.26
N GLU A 163 12.52 65.55 -37.40
CA GLU A 163 12.77 65.20 -36.00
C GLU A 163 11.45 65.10 -35.21
N ALA A 164 10.52 66.04 -35.41
CA ALA A 164 9.21 66.00 -34.76
C ALA A 164 8.32 64.84 -35.25
N GLU A 165 8.40 64.47 -36.54
CA GLU A 165 7.77 63.26 -37.09
C GLU A 165 8.37 61.98 -36.47
N LEU A 166 9.70 61.87 -36.45
CA LEU A 166 10.40 60.75 -35.83
C LEU A 166 10.09 60.62 -34.34
N GLN A 167 10.04 61.73 -33.61
CA GLN A 167 9.66 61.76 -32.19
C GLN A 167 8.24 61.22 -31.98
N ARG A 168 7.27 61.67 -32.81
CA ARG A 168 5.89 61.15 -32.76
C ARG A 168 5.80 59.67 -33.07
N ASP A 169 6.59 59.19 -34.03
CA ASP A 169 6.60 57.77 -34.39
C ASP A 169 7.24 56.92 -33.29
N VAL A 170 8.30 57.40 -32.64
CA VAL A 170 8.89 56.74 -31.46
C VAL A 170 7.90 56.70 -30.30
N GLU A 171 7.17 57.78 -30.03
CA GLU A 171 6.12 57.82 -29.00
C GLU A 171 4.98 56.84 -29.30
N LYS A 172 4.51 56.79 -30.55
CA LYS A 172 3.51 55.78 -30.98
C LYS A 172 4.03 54.36 -30.83
N MET A 173 5.26 54.09 -31.27
CA MET A 173 5.87 52.77 -31.18
C MET A 173 6.11 52.33 -29.73
N SER A 174 6.55 53.25 -28.86
CA SER A 174 6.71 52.98 -27.44
C SER A 174 5.36 52.73 -26.73
N ALA A 175 4.32 53.50 -27.06
CA ALA A 175 2.95 53.25 -26.56
C ALA A 175 2.40 51.90 -27.03
N MET A 176 2.62 51.52 -28.30
CA MET A 176 2.25 50.19 -28.81
C MET A 176 3.03 49.08 -28.10
N THR A 177 4.33 49.24 -27.91
CA THR A 177 5.17 48.27 -27.19
C THR A 177 4.70 48.09 -25.74
N GLN A 178 4.30 49.17 -25.06
CA GLN A 178 3.76 49.11 -23.70
C GLN A 178 2.40 48.41 -23.65
N THR A 179 1.49 48.68 -24.60
CA THR A 179 0.19 48.00 -24.62
C THR A 179 0.32 46.52 -24.96
N GLU A 180 1.23 46.15 -25.86
CA GLU A 180 1.56 44.75 -26.15
C GLU A 180 2.17 44.04 -24.94
N LYS A 181 3.08 44.69 -24.22
CA LYS A 181 3.66 44.15 -22.99
C LYS A 181 2.60 43.92 -21.92
N LEU A 182 1.76 44.91 -21.66
CA LEU A 182 0.65 44.79 -20.70
C LEU A 182 -0.34 43.69 -21.14
N ARG A 183 -0.67 43.62 -22.43
CA ARG A 183 -1.54 42.58 -22.97
C ARG A 183 -0.93 41.19 -22.79
N ALA A 184 0.38 41.03 -23.02
CA ALA A 184 1.07 39.77 -22.78
C ALA A 184 1.10 39.40 -21.29
N GLU A 185 1.33 40.35 -20.38
CA GLU A 185 1.28 40.13 -18.93
C GLU A 185 -0.12 39.73 -18.46
N PHE A 186 -1.16 40.42 -18.91
CA PHE A 186 -2.55 40.08 -18.58
C PHE A 186 -2.99 38.75 -19.17
N LEU A 187 -2.63 38.45 -20.42
CA LEU A 187 -2.94 37.16 -21.05
C LEU A 187 -2.21 36.01 -20.36
N SER A 188 -0.93 36.19 -20.02
CA SER A 188 -0.16 35.19 -19.29
C SER A 188 -0.77 34.93 -17.91
N LYS A 189 -1.08 35.99 -17.14
CA LYS A 189 -1.72 35.86 -15.84
C LYS A 189 -3.11 35.21 -15.94
N ALA A 190 -3.92 35.61 -16.91
CA ALA A 190 -5.24 35.02 -17.15
C ALA A 190 -5.15 33.54 -17.55
N SER A 191 -4.16 33.16 -18.37
CA SER A 191 -3.93 31.75 -18.75
C SER A 191 -3.55 30.91 -17.55
N VAL A 192 -2.61 31.39 -16.71
CA VAL A 192 -2.20 30.69 -15.49
C VAL A 192 -3.35 30.57 -14.50
N ASP A 193 -4.13 31.63 -14.30
CA ASP A 193 -5.29 31.61 -13.41
C ASP A 193 -6.39 30.67 -13.95
N PHE A 194 -6.60 30.64 -15.27
CA PHE A 194 -7.53 29.73 -15.92
C PHE A 194 -7.09 28.27 -15.78
N GLU A 195 -5.83 27.96 -16.09
CA GLU A 195 -5.25 26.63 -15.91
C GLU A 195 -5.31 26.18 -14.45
N ALA A 196 -4.97 27.05 -13.50
CA ALA A 196 -5.07 26.76 -12.08
C ALA A 196 -6.52 26.44 -11.65
N LYS A 197 -7.51 27.16 -12.17
CA LYS A 197 -8.94 26.88 -11.92
C LYS A 197 -9.38 25.56 -12.56
N VAL A 198 -8.95 25.28 -13.79
CA VAL A 198 -9.25 24.00 -14.48
C VAL A 198 -8.65 22.83 -13.72
N GLN A 199 -7.38 22.94 -13.30
CA GLN A 199 -6.72 21.90 -12.50
C GLN A 199 -7.40 21.68 -11.15
N LYS A 200 -7.79 22.75 -10.45
CA LYS A 200 -8.58 22.65 -9.20
C LYS A 200 -9.94 21.99 -9.44
N ALA A 201 -10.68 22.40 -10.47
CA ALA A 201 -11.98 21.80 -10.79
C ALA A 201 -11.84 20.32 -11.17
N ASN A 202 -10.81 19.95 -11.94
CA ASN A 202 -10.51 18.57 -12.28
C ASN A 202 -10.13 17.75 -11.05
N TRP A 203 -9.34 18.31 -10.14
CA TRP A 203 -9.00 17.68 -8.87
C TRP A 203 -10.25 17.42 -8.02
N GLU A 204 -11.11 18.43 -7.84
CA GLU A 204 -12.36 18.28 -7.08
C GLU A 204 -13.31 17.26 -7.72
N LEU A 205 -13.38 17.21 -9.05
CA LEU A 205 -14.16 16.21 -9.78
C LEU A 205 -13.59 14.80 -9.54
N TYR A 206 -12.28 14.64 -9.62
CA TYR A 206 -11.59 13.38 -9.38
C TYR A 206 -11.78 12.90 -7.94
N GLU A 207 -11.65 13.79 -6.96
CA GLU A 207 -11.87 13.48 -5.54
C GLU A 207 -13.30 13.03 -5.28
N LYS A 208 -14.30 13.73 -5.86
CA LYS A 208 -15.71 13.33 -5.76
C LYS A 208 -15.99 12.00 -6.45
N GLN A 209 -15.40 11.74 -7.61
CA GLN A 209 -15.53 10.46 -8.30
C GLN A 209 -14.92 9.32 -7.47
N LYS A 210 -13.70 9.50 -6.94
CA LYS A 210 -13.05 8.49 -6.09
C LYS A 210 -13.79 8.26 -4.78
N ALA A 211 -14.33 9.30 -4.17
CA ALA A 211 -15.17 9.17 -2.98
C ALA A 211 -16.47 8.40 -3.29
N ALA A 212 -17.12 8.69 -4.42
CA ALA A 212 -18.32 7.98 -4.85
C ALA A 212 -18.03 6.49 -5.18
N GLU A 213 -16.95 6.21 -5.91
CA GLU A 213 -16.46 4.85 -6.18
C GLU A 213 -16.15 4.10 -4.88
N ALA A 214 -15.49 4.75 -3.91
CA ALA A 214 -15.19 4.12 -2.62
C ALA A 214 -16.47 3.79 -1.83
N VAL A 215 -17.49 4.65 -1.87
CA VAL A 215 -18.79 4.39 -1.23
C VAL A 215 -19.53 3.25 -1.94
N LEU A 216 -19.54 3.23 -3.27
CA LEU A 216 -20.15 2.15 -4.05
C LEU A 216 -19.45 0.81 -3.78
N TYR A 217 -18.12 0.79 -3.79
CA TYR A 217 -17.33 -0.40 -3.52
C TYR A 217 -17.58 -0.94 -2.10
N LYS A 218 -17.65 -0.07 -1.09
CA LYS A 218 -18.02 -0.46 0.28
C LYS A 218 -19.41 -1.08 0.33
N LYS A 219 -20.41 -0.42 -0.28
CA LYS A 219 -21.79 -0.94 -0.33
C LYS A 219 -21.90 -2.26 -1.10
N GLU A 220 -21.18 -2.42 -2.21
CA GLU A 220 -21.14 -3.68 -2.96
C GLU A 220 -20.53 -4.80 -2.11
N LYS A 221 -19.43 -4.53 -1.40
CA LYS A 221 -18.79 -5.52 -0.53
C LYS A 221 -19.64 -5.88 0.69
N GLU A 222 -20.32 -4.90 1.29
CA GLU A 222 -21.28 -5.13 2.38
C GLU A 222 -22.46 -5.99 1.89
N ALA A 223 -23.07 -5.63 0.75
CA ALA A 223 -24.16 -6.40 0.17
C ALA A 223 -23.72 -7.82 -0.24
N GLU A 224 -22.52 -7.98 -0.79
CA GLU A 224 -21.94 -9.29 -1.12
C GLU A 224 -21.74 -10.13 0.14
N ALA A 225 -21.20 -9.55 1.22
CA ALA A 225 -21.04 -10.22 2.51
C ALA A 225 -22.39 -10.64 3.12
N GLU A 226 -23.41 -9.77 3.03
CA GLU A 226 -24.78 -10.11 3.44
C GLU A 226 -25.36 -11.25 2.60
N ARG A 227 -25.20 -11.23 1.27
CA ARG A 227 -25.65 -12.33 0.40
C ARG A 227 -24.95 -13.65 0.73
N VAL A 228 -23.64 -13.61 0.94
CA VAL A 228 -22.86 -14.81 1.31
C VAL A 228 -23.31 -15.33 2.67
N SER A 229 -23.44 -14.48 3.69
CA SER A 229 -23.91 -14.91 5.03
C SER A 229 -25.35 -15.43 5.03
N ALA A 230 -26.25 -14.80 4.26
CA ALA A 230 -27.61 -15.28 4.08
C ALA A 230 -27.63 -16.63 3.35
N SER A 231 -26.85 -16.80 2.28
CA SER A 231 -26.75 -18.07 1.55
C SER A 231 -26.17 -19.18 2.42
N ALA A 232 -25.16 -18.88 3.24
CA ALA A 232 -24.58 -19.82 4.20
C ALA A 232 -25.61 -20.20 5.28
N SER A 233 -26.40 -19.24 5.76
CA SER A 233 -27.46 -19.49 6.75
C SER A 233 -28.59 -20.35 6.17
N LEU A 234 -29.00 -20.11 4.92
CA LEU A 234 -29.98 -20.94 4.22
C LEU A 234 -29.45 -22.36 4.02
N PHE A 235 -28.21 -22.50 3.57
CA PHE A 235 -27.57 -23.80 3.38
C PHE A 235 -27.44 -24.58 4.70
N ALA A 236 -27.07 -23.92 5.79
CA ALA A 236 -27.01 -24.53 7.11
C ALA A 236 -28.39 -24.97 7.63
N LYS A 237 -29.44 -24.17 7.42
CA LYS A 237 -30.81 -24.53 7.76
C LYS A 237 -31.31 -25.72 6.92
N GLN A 238 -31.02 -25.72 5.62
CA GLN A 238 -31.37 -26.81 4.73
C GLN A 238 -30.70 -28.12 5.17
N GLN A 239 -29.40 -28.10 5.43
CA GLN A 239 -28.69 -29.29 5.93
C GLN A 239 -29.23 -29.81 7.26
N ARG A 240 -29.61 -28.92 8.19
CA ARG A 240 -30.25 -29.35 9.46
C ARG A 240 -31.60 -29.99 9.21
N ALA A 241 -32.44 -29.38 8.38
CA ALA A 241 -33.74 -29.94 8.03
C ALA A 241 -33.61 -31.30 7.32
N ASP A 242 -32.65 -31.42 6.40
CA ASP A 242 -32.37 -32.68 5.69
C ASP A 242 -31.84 -33.75 6.65
N ALA A 243 -30.98 -33.38 7.60
CA ALA A 243 -30.49 -34.28 8.64
C ALA A 243 -31.60 -34.75 9.59
N GLU A 244 -32.49 -33.86 10.02
CA GLU A 244 -33.65 -34.18 10.85
C GLU A 244 -34.64 -35.09 10.10
N LEU A 245 -34.92 -34.80 8.83
CA LEU A 245 -35.76 -35.64 7.98
C LEU A 245 -35.14 -37.03 7.82
N TYR A 246 -33.84 -37.10 7.55
CA TYR A 246 -33.12 -38.37 7.45
C TYR A 246 -33.15 -39.16 8.76
N ALA A 247 -32.92 -38.51 9.90
CA ALA A 247 -33.00 -39.13 11.22
C ALA A 247 -34.42 -39.67 11.49
N LYS A 248 -35.47 -38.87 11.25
CA LYS A 248 -36.87 -39.29 11.43
C LYS A 248 -37.25 -40.42 10.49
N LYS A 249 -36.75 -40.41 9.25
CA LYS A 249 -36.95 -41.50 8.30
C LYS A 249 -36.29 -42.78 8.80
N LYS A 250 -35.06 -42.71 9.33
CA LYS A 250 -34.36 -43.86 9.91
C LYS A 250 -35.01 -44.37 11.19
N GLU A 251 -35.51 -43.48 12.05
CA GLU A 251 -36.32 -43.85 13.21
C GLU A 251 -37.59 -44.59 12.77
N ALA A 252 -38.31 -44.08 11.76
CA ALA A 252 -39.51 -44.72 11.24
C ALA A 252 -39.21 -46.09 10.60
N GLU A 253 -38.15 -46.19 9.79
CA GLU A 253 -37.67 -47.47 9.25
C GLU A 253 -37.32 -48.47 10.38
N GLY A 254 -36.69 -47.99 11.46
CA GLY A 254 -36.40 -48.79 12.65
C GLY A 254 -37.65 -49.28 13.37
N LEU A 255 -38.67 -48.42 13.54
CA LEU A 255 -39.95 -48.80 14.12
C LEU A 255 -40.71 -49.81 13.27
N VAL A 256 -40.70 -49.65 11.94
CA VAL A 256 -41.29 -50.63 11.01
C VAL A 256 -40.57 -51.97 11.13
N ALA A 257 -39.24 -51.98 11.16
CA ALA A 257 -38.47 -53.21 11.33
C ALA A 257 -38.74 -53.88 12.69
N LEU A 258 -38.88 -53.11 13.76
CA LEU A 258 -39.27 -53.62 15.08
C LEU A 258 -40.69 -54.20 15.08
N ALA A 259 -41.65 -53.50 14.47
CA ALA A 259 -43.03 -53.97 14.34
C ALA A 259 -43.12 -55.24 13.49
N GLU A 260 -42.35 -55.33 12.40
CA GLU A 260 -42.24 -56.55 11.60
C GLU A 260 -41.61 -57.70 12.40
N ALA A 261 -40.58 -57.43 13.20
CA ALA A 261 -39.94 -58.42 14.05
C ALA A 261 -40.91 -58.92 15.14
N GLN A 262 -41.66 -58.02 15.78
CA GLN A 262 -42.71 -58.36 16.74
C GLN A 262 -43.85 -59.14 16.07
N GLY A 263 -44.28 -58.73 14.88
CA GLY A 263 -45.29 -59.45 14.09
C GLY A 263 -44.85 -60.87 13.79
N LYS A 264 -43.64 -61.05 13.25
CA LYS A 264 -43.04 -62.37 13.00
C LYS A 264 -42.92 -63.21 14.29
N TYR A 265 -42.54 -62.58 15.40
CA TYR A 265 -42.46 -63.24 16.70
C TYR A 265 -43.83 -63.75 17.17
N LEU A 266 -44.87 -62.91 17.10
CA LEU A 266 -46.23 -63.26 17.46
C LEU A 266 -46.80 -64.35 16.54
N THR A 267 -46.56 -64.28 15.23
CA THR A 267 -46.97 -65.32 14.28
C THR A 267 -46.32 -66.66 14.62
N LYS A 268 -45.01 -66.69 14.87
CA LYS A 268 -44.30 -67.92 15.26
C LYS A 268 -44.81 -68.51 16.58
N LEU A 269 -45.12 -67.67 17.57
CA LEU A 269 -45.72 -68.12 18.82
C LEU A 269 -47.12 -68.69 18.61
N LEU A 270 -47.94 -68.01 17.80
CA LEU A 270 -49.29 -68.47 17.47
C LEU A 270 -49.25 -69.84 16.75
N GLU A 271 -48.33 -70.01 15.80
CA GLU A 271 -48.07 -71.28 15.11
C GLU A 271 -47.64 -72.37 16.10
N ALA A 272 -46.71 -72.08 17.01
CA ALA A 272 -46.25 -73.03 18.03
C ALA A 272 -47.36 -73.45 19.00
N LEU A 273 -48.32 -72.57 19.28
CA LEU A 273 -49.50 -72.82 20.12
C LEU A 273 -50.69 -73.42 19.35
N GLY A 274 -50.49 -73.83 18.08
CA GLY A 274 -51.52 -74.47 17.27
C GLY A 274 -52.68 -73.55 16.88
N GLY A 275 -52.46 -72.24 16.82
CA GLY A 275 -53.49 -71.26 16.45
C GLY A 275 -54.47 -70.85 17.56
N ASN A 276 -54.25 -71.31 18.80
CA ASN A 276 -55.13 -70.96 19.92
C ASN A 276 -54.84 -69.55 20.46
N TYR A 277 -55.69 -68.59 20.09
CA TYR A 277 -55.60 -67.18 20.52
C TYR A 277 -55.66 -67.00 22.05
N GLY A 278 -56.47 -67.79 22.75
CA GLY A 278 -56.64 -67.67 24.21
C GLY A 278 -55.34 -67.94 24.97
N ALA A 279 -54.66 -69.03 24.60
CA ALA A 279 -53.37 -69.40 25.20
C ALA A 279 -52.27 -68.37 24.89
N LEU A 280 -52.25 -67.81 23.67
CA LEU A 280 -51.30 -66.76 23.30
C LEU A 280 -51.51 -65.48 24.12
N ARG A 281 -52.76 -65.03 24.26
CA ARG A 281 -53.11 -63.86 25.07
C ARG A 281 -52.64 -64.03 26.51
N ASP A 282 -52.98 -65.17 27.12
CA ASP A 282 -52.66 -65.43 28.52
C ASP A 282 -51.14 -65.51 28.72
N TYR A 283 -50.40 -66.15 27.81
CA TYR A 283 -48.93 -66.17 27.82
C TYR A 283 -48.33 -64.76 27.72
N LEU A 284 -48.81 -63.93 26.79
CA LEU A 284 -48.33 -62.55 26.64
C LEU A 284 -48.66 -61.69 27.86
N MET A 285 -49.84 -61.85 28.47
CA MET A 285 -50.21 -61.13 29.69
C MET A 285 -49.37 -61.52 30.90
N ILE A 286 -49.02 -62.81 31.02
CA ILE A 286 -48.15 -63.30 32.10
C ILE A 286 -46.71 -62.81 31.87
N ASN A 287 -46.14 -63.03 30.69
CA ASN A 287 -44.75 -62.68 30.39
C ASN A 287 -44.54 -61.16 30.36
N GLY A 288 -45.52 -60.41 29.84
CA GLY A 288 -45.53 -58.95 29.88
C GLY A 288 -45.78 -58.35 31.27
N GLY A 289 -45.98 -59.18 32.30
CA GLY A 289 -46.20 -58.70 33.67
C GLY A 289 -47.49 -57.91 33.88
N MET A 290 -48.44 -58.00 32.94
CA MET A 290 -49.64 -57.16 32.96
C MET A 290 -50.47 -57.35 34.23
N TYR A 291 -50.52 -58.58 34.76
CA TYR A 291 -51.19 -58.84 36.03
C TYR A 291 -50.50 -58.16 37.22
N GLN A 292 -49.17 -58.05 37.21
CA GLN A 292 -48.42 -57.34 38.25
C GLN A 292 -48.68 -55.83 38.18
N GLU A 293 -48.72 -55.27 36.96
CA GLU A 293 -49.06 -53.86 36.76
C GLU A 293 -50.51 -53.55 37.15
N ILE A 294 -51.49 -54.38 36.76
CA ILE A 294 -52.89 -54.19 37.18
C ILE A 294 -53.00 -54.26 38.71
N ALA A 295 -52.34 -55.22 39.35
CA ALA A 295 -52.33 -55.32 40.81
C ALA A 295 -51.69 -54.08 41.46
N LYS A 296 -50.59 -53.57 40.88
CA LYS A 296 -49.91 -52.36 41.36
C LYS A 296 -50.78 -51.11 41.19
N THR A 297 -51.35 -50.89 40.01
CA THR A 297 -52.24 -49.73 39.74
C THR A 297 -53.49 -49.78 40.63
N ASN A 298 -54.06 -50.97 40.86
CA ASN A 298 -55.18 -51.13 41.80
C ASN A 298 -54.74 -50.86 43.24
N ALA A 299 -53.55 -51.31 43.64
CA ALA A 299 -53.00 -51.02 44.96
C ALA A 299 -52.74 -49.52 45.13
N GLU A 300 -52.17 -48.84 44.13
CA GLU A 300 -51.95 -47.39 44.11
C GLU A 300 -53.28 -46.62 44.16
N ALA A 301 -54.31 -47.06 43.43
CA ALA A 301 -55.64 -46.47 43.48
C ALA A 301 -56.31 -46.61 44.87
N ILE A 302 -56.02 -47.69 45.60
CA ILE A 302 -56.47 -47.90 46.99
C ILE A 302 -55.57 -47.14 47.99
N GLN A 303 -54.31 -46.91 47.63
CA GLN A 303 -53.30 -46.22 48.43
C GLN A 303 -53.60 -44.73 48.51
N GLY A 304 -54.41 -44.35 49.51
CA GLY A 304 -54.83 -42.96 49.74
C GLY A 304 -56.33 -42.81 50.00
N LEU A 305 -57.13 -43.85 49.75
CA LEU A 305 -58.49 -43.91 50.23
C LEU A 305 -58.46 -44.05 51.76
N GLN A 306 -59.05 -43.09 52.48
CA GLN A 306 -59.42 -43.24 53.89
C GLN A 306 -60.89 -43.69 53.96
N PRO A 307 -61.21 -44.98 53.82
CA PRO A 307 -62.57 -45.42 54.08
C PRO A 307 -62.89 -45.13 55.55
N LYS A 308 -63.96 -44.37 55.81
CA LYS A 308 -64.55 -44.31 57.16
C LYS A 308 -65.16 -45.67 57.45
N ILE A 309 -64.35 -46.58 57.99
CA ILE A 309 -64.82 -47.85 58.50
C ILE A 309 -65.47 -47.54 59.85
N SER A 310 -66.79 -47.36 59.85
CA SER A 310 -67.58 -47.17 61.06
C SER A 310 -67.74 -48.52 61.76
N ILE A 311 -66.79 -48.85 62.64
CA ILE A 311 -66.89 -50.01 63.51
C ILE A 311 -67.83 -49.63 64.66
N TRP A 312 -69.09 -50.03 64.59
CA TRP A 312 -70.01 -49.88 65.71
C TRP A 312 -69.65 -50.92 66.78
N ASN A 313 -68.91 -50.48 67.80
CA ASN A 313 -68.67 -51.27 69.00
C ASN A 313 -69.17 -50.47 70.22
N ASN A 314 -70.39 -50.75 70.68
CA ASN A 314 -70.90 -50.22 71.94
C ASN A 314 -70.44 -51.14 73.08
N GLY A 315 -69.65 -50.61 74.01
CA GLY A 315 -69.39 -51.20 75.34
C GLY A 315 -70.70 -51.35 76.13
N ASP A 316 -70.83 -52.17 77.17
CA ASP A 316 -69.88 -52.58 78.21
C ASP A 316 -70.45 -53.82 78.94
N GLN A 317 -69.65 -54.39 79.85
CA GLN A 317 -69.89 -55.45 80.85
C GLN A 317 -69.39 -56.87 80.56
N MET A 318 -68.36 -57.18 81.35
CA MET A 318 -67.78 -58.45 81.73
C MET A 318 -68.87 -59.47 82.12
N GLY A 319 -69.00 -60.53 81.32
CA GLY A 319 -69.93 -61.63 81.53
C GLY A 319 -69.76 -62.72 80.48
N GLU A 320 -69.46 -63.91 80.95
CA GLU A 320 -69.14 -65.17 80.26
C GLU A 320 -70.22 -65.62 79.24
N GLY A 321 -69.80 -66.05 78.03
CA GLY A 321 -70.57 -66.98 77.18
C GLY A 321 -71.04 -66.54 75.77
N GLY A 322 -70.62 -67.32 74.75
CA GLY A 322 -71.51 -67.76 73.66
C GLY A 322 -71.36 -67.16 72.25
N ALA A 323 -70.91 -67.99 71.29
CA ALA A 323 -70.84 -67.76 69.83
C ALA A 323 -72.17 -67.40 69.12
N MET A 324 -73.27 -67.24 69.85
CA MET A 324 -74.57 -66.81 69.32
C MET A 324 -74.73 -65.28 69.33
N LYS A 325 -73.84 -64.55 70.03
CA LYS A 325 -73.82 -63.08 70.08
C LYS A 325 -73.26 -62.45 68.79
N ASP A 326 -72.35 -63.15 68.10
CA ASP A 326 -71.75 -62.68 66.83
C ASP A 326 -72.76 -62.68 65.68
N MET A 327 -73.66 -63.68 65.62
CA MET A 327 -74.67 -63.77 64.57
C MET A 327 -75.82 -62.77 64.77
N ALA A 328 -76.16 -62.45 66.02
CA ALA A 328 -77.10 -61.38 66.37
C ALA A 328 -76.50 -59.97 66.13
N GLY A 329 -75.18 -59.81 66.27
CA GLY A 329 -74.45 -58.61 65.87
C GLY A 329 -74.52 -58.36 64.37
N VAL A 330 -74.27 -59.40 63.55
CA VAL A 330 -74.36 -59.31 62.08
C VAL A 330 -75.79 -58.98 61.62
N TYR A 331 -76.81 -59.59 62.22
CA TYR A 331 -78.21 -59.33 61.82
C TYR A 331 -78.68 -57.91 62.19
N LYS A 332 -78.16 -57.32 63.27
CA LYS A 332 -78.44 -55.92 63.66
C LYS A 332 -77.62 -54.88 62.89
N MET A 333 -76.53 -55.27 62.23
CA MET A 333 -75.68 -54.39 61.40
C MET A 333 -76.22 -54.20 59.97
N LEU A 334 -77.12 -55.08 59.51
CA LEU A 334 -77.68 -55.03 58.16
C LEU A 334 -78.50 -53.75 57.87
N PRO A 335 -79.39 -53.26 58.74
CA PRO A 335 -80.21 -52.07 58.42
C PRO A 335 -79.40 -50.77 58.23
N PRO A 336 -78.42 -50.44 59.10
CA PRO A 336 -77.56 -49.26 58.89
C PRO A 336 -76.65 -49.37 57.67
N LEU A 337 -76.16 -50.58 57.35
CA LEU A 337 -75.35 -50.83 56.14
C LEU A 337 -76.16 -50.59 54.86
N LEU A 338 -77.40 -51.06 54.83
CA LEU A 338 -78.29 -50.85 53.68
C LEU A 338 -78.65 -49.36 53.51
N ASN A 339 -78.82 -48.62 54.59
CA ASN A 339 -79.00 -47.16 54.55
C ASN A 339 -77.76 -46.42 54.02
N ALA A 340 -76.56 -46.78 54.48
CA ALA A 340 -75.33 -46.14 54.02
C ALA A 340 -75.04 -46.44 52.53
N VAL A 341 -75.33 -47.65 52.08
CA VAL A 341 -75.24 -48.02 50.65
C VAL A 341 -76.28 -47.25 49.84
N HIS A 342 -77.51 -47.11 50.35
CA HIS A 342 -78.56 -46.32 49.70
C HIS A 342 -78.19 -44.83 49.58
N GLU A 343 -77.67 -44.20 50.63
CA GLU A 343 -77.25 -42.79 50.60
C GLU A 343 -76.06 -42.53 49.65
N GLN A 344 -75.13 -43.48 49.52
CA GLN A 344 -73.94 -43.31 48.66
C GLN A 344 -74.16 -43.72 47.20
N THR A 345 -75.08 -44.64 46.92
CA THR A 345 -75.27 -45.20 45.57
C THR A 345 -76.66 -44.96 44.96
N GLY A 346 -77.63 -44.51 45.76
CA GLY A 346 -79.01 -44.26 45.33
C GLY A 346 -79.85 -45.51 45.03
N MET A 347 -79.29 -46.72 45.19
CA MET A 347 -80.01 -47.97 44.87
C MET A 347 -80.79 -48.50 46.07
N VAL A 348 -82.05 -48.93 45.86
CA VAL A 348 -82.92 -49.54 46.89
C VAL A 348 -82.77 -51.06 46.83
N PRO A 349 -82.52 -51.76 47.96
CA PRO A 349 -82.37 -53.22 47.96
C PRO A 349 -83.69 -53.96 47.67
N PRO A 350 -83.64 -55.22 47.16
CA PRO A 350 -84.82 -56.01 46.83
C PRO A 350 -85.72 -56.32 48.04
N ALA A 351 -87.05 -56.33 47.83
CA ALA A 351 -88.07 -56.33 48.88
C ALA A 351 -88.04 -57.51 49.89
N TRP A 352 -87.34 -58.61 49.60
CA TRP A 352 -87.22 -59.78 50.49
C TRP A 352 -86.14 -59.63 51.58
N ILE A 353 -85.27 -58.62 51.48
CA ILE A 353 -84.25 -58.29 52.49
C ILE A 353 -84.78 -57.28 53.54
N GLY A 354 -85.97 -56.72 53.32
CA GLY A 354 -86.66 -55.80 54.22
C GLY A 354 -86.85 -54.42 53.62
N LYS A 355 -88.01 -53.79 53.89
CA LYS A 355 -88.31 -52.41 53.49
C LYS A 355 -87.78 -51.44 54.53
N LEU A 356 -87.06 -50.41 54.09
CA LEU A 356 -86.68 -49.27 54.93
C LEU A 356 -87.93 -48.44 55.27
N SER A 357 -88.06 -48.06 56.54
CA SER A 357 -89.10 -47.13 57.02
C SER A 357 -88.58 -45.70 56.92
N ASP A 358 -89.17 -44.90 56.04
CA ASP A 358 -88.86 -43.48 55.92
C ASP A 358 -89.22 -42.73 57.20
N ALA A 359 -88.25 -42.01 57.77
CA ALA A 359 -88.50 -40.98 58.77
C ALA A 359 -87.56 -39.80 58.48
N ASN A 360 -88.21 -38.65 58.22
CA ASN A 360 -87.68 -37.33 57.85
C ASN A 360 -86.34 -36.91 58.46
#